data_AF-A0A7L0MWB6-F1
#
_entry.id   AF-A0A7L0MWB6-F1
#
_cell.length_a   1.000
_cell.length_b   1.000
_cell.length_c   1.000
_cell.angle_alpha   90.00
_cell.angle_beta   90.00
_cell.angle_gamma   90.00
#
_symmetry.space_group_name_H-M   'P 1'
#
loop_
_entity.id
_entity.type
_entity.pdbx_description
1 polymer ?
#
loop_
_entity_poly.entity_id
_entity_poly.type
_entity_poly.pdbx_seq_one_letter_code
_entity_poly.pdbx_strand_id
1 'polypeptide(L)'
;DPDVEALPRGGFRCRLCQVSAANRPSLTEHLRGKKHQRLRSLRAERRAQEQRSLFVSGFARGTSGEELCEYFGAFGEVAAVVMDKEKGAYAIVELQDAASRERALAEPQHSLAGHRLRVRPREQKSFAYGTAGRGSHRDPLSPGRLEQALWQASDVDSQMSQLVGLLELSEDERRVRHLLVTLFQEVFTEFFPGCAIVPFGSSVNGFDTHGCDLDLLLDLEPTKSLQASSQAAPRAGSGSGAEDSILSDIDLAATPAPEVLELVATVLRRCVPGVRRVRAVPTARRPVVKFCHKQSGLAGDISIDNRLALLNTRFLQLCAEADERVRPLVYAVRLWAKQQGLAGNPAGGGPLLNNYALTLLVLFFLQTRSPPVLPTVARLRDLAGDEDRTVVCGWDCSFPRDVALLEPSTNTESSCECWAGGMGGTPAPRRCP
;
A
#
# COMPACT_ATOMS: atom_id res chain seq x y z
N ASP A 1 -22.38 28.01 -3.37
CA ASP A 1 -21.45 27.41 -2.39
C ASP A 1 -20.15 27.14 -3.15
N PRO A 2 -18.98 27.61 -2.68
CA PRO A 2 -17.69 27.51 -3.41
C PRO A 2 -17.25 26.06 -3.67
N ASP A 3 -17.84 25.12 -2.94
CA ASP A 3 -17.56 23.70 -3.07
C ASP A 3 -18.54 23.00 -4.02
N VAL A 4 -19.35 23.71 -4.81
CA VAL A 4 -20.29 23.10 -5.76
C VAL A 4 -19.83 23.31 -7.19
N GLU A 5 -19.78 22.20 -7.92
CA GLU A 5 -19.46 22.11 -9.33
C GLU A 5 -20.70 21.71 -10.12
N ALA A 6 -20.99 22.38 -11.24
CA ALA A 6 -22.07 21.96 -12.13
C ALA A 6 -21.60 20.77 -12.99
N LEU A 7 -22.48 19.80 -13.17
CA LEU A 7 -22.26 18.63 -14.03
C LEU A 7 -23.14 18.71 -15.29
N PRO A 8 -22.78 17.97 -16.36
CA PRO A 8 -23.63 17.82 -17.53
C PRO A 8 -25.04 17.33 -17.17
N ARG A 9 -26.03 17.66 -18.01
CA ARG A 9 -27.45 17.29 -17.83
C ARG A 9 -28.12 17.88 -16.57
N GLY A 10 -27.63 19.00 -16.07
CA GLY A 10 -28.26 19.75 -14.97
C GLY A 10 -27.97 19.23 -13.56
N GLY A 11 -27.01 18.32 -13.43
CA GLY A 11 -26.54 17.81 -12.14
C GLY A 11 -25.54 18.75 -11.45
N PHE A 12 -25.23 18.46 -10.20
CA PHE A 12 -24.27 19.20 -9.38
C PHE A 12 -23.42 18.23 -8.58
N ARG A 13 -22.17 18.58 -8.29
CA ARG A 13 -21.26 17.85 -7.41
C ARG A 13 -20.76 18.75 -6.30
N CYS A 14 -20.94 18.33 -5.05
CA CYS A 14 -20.30 18.99 -3.92
C CYS A 14 -18.88 18.43 -3.74
N ARG A 15 -17.84 19.21 -4.03
CA ARG A 15 -16.42 18.90 -3.84
C ARG A 15 -16.03 18.70 -2.38
N LEU A 16 -16.76 19.31 -1.44
CA LEU A 16 -16.54 19.14 0.00
C LEU A 16 -17.01 17.77 0.51
N CYS A 17 -18.18 17.33 0.04
CA CYS A 17 -18.81 16.08 0.47
C CYS A 17 -18.63 14.92 -0.51
N GLN A 18 -18.15 15.21 -1.72
CA GLN A 18 -18.10 14.32 -2.89
C GLN A 18 -19.47 13.71 -3.26
N VAL A 19 -20.56 14.46 -3.02
CA VAL A 19 -21.93 14.02 -3.32
C VAL A 19 -22.41 14.68 -4.61
N SER A 20 -22.98 13.87 -5.51
CA SER A 20 -23.67 14.36 -6.70
C SER A 20 -25.17 14.52 -6.42
N ALA A 21 -25.75 15.64 -6.81
CA ALA A 21 -27.17 15.93 -6.77
C ALA A 21 -27.70 16.04 -8.20
N ALA A 22 -28.78 15.33 -8.50
CA ALA A 22 -29.34 15.29 -9.86
C ALA A 22 -30.01 16.61 -10.29
N ASN A 23 -30.41 17.45 -9.34
CA ASN A 23 -31.08 18.72 -9.59
C ASN A 23 -30.85 19.72 -8.44
N ARG A 24 -31.28 20.97 -8.66
CA ARG A 24 -31.07 22.08 -7.72
C ARG A 24 -31.79 21.93 -6.37
N PRO A 25 -33.03 21.40 -6.31
CA PRO A 25 -33.67 21.04 -5.04
C PRO A 25 -32.85 20.04 -4.21
N SER A 26 -32.41 18.92 -4.80
CA SER A 26 -31.60 17.90 -4.11
C SER A 26 -30.24 18.46 -3.65
N LEU A 27 -29.64 19.36 -4.43
CA LEU A 27 -28.42 20.07 -4.01
C LEU A 27 -28.70 20.94 -2.78
N THR A 28 -29.81 21.68 -2.78
CA THR A 28 -30.16 22.59 -1.67
C THR A 28 -30.39 21.82 -0.37
N GLU A 29 -31.06 20.68 -0.46
CA GLU A 29 -31.25 19.77 0.67
C GLU A 29 -29.91 19.21 1.16
N HIS A 30 -29.03 18.76 0.26
CA HIS A 30 -27.68 18.31 0.59
C HIS A 30 -26.87 19.39 1.35
N LEU A 31 -26.87 20.63 0.84
CA LEU A 31 -26.12 21.74 1.44
C LEU A 31 -26.67 22.15 2.82
N ARG A 32 -27.98 21.99 3.06
CA ARG A 32 -28.60 22.20 4.38
C ARG A 32 -28.42 21.00 5.32
N GLY A 33 -28.01 19.85 4.79
CA GLY A 33 -27.81 18.62 5.54
C GLY A 33 -26.76 18.77 6.64
N LYS A 34 -27.03 18.15 7.79
CA LYS A 34 -26.16 18.17 8.98
C LYS A 34 -24.71 17.75 8.67
N LYS A 35 -24.52 16.82 7.73
CA LYS A 35 -23.20 16.34 7.28
C LYS A 35 -22.39 17.44 6.57
N HIS A 36 -23.00 18.14 5.60
CA HIS A 36 -22.33 19.22 4.85
C HIS A 36 -21.96 20.37 5.77
N GLN A 37 -22.90 20.81 6.62
CA GLN A 37 -22.68 21.87 7.59
C GLN A 37 -21.52 21.52 8.55
N ARG A 38 -21.48 20.29 9.08
CA ARG A 38 -20.38 19.84 9.94
C ARG A 38 -19.02 19.87 9.24
N LEU A 39 -18.93 19.38 7.99
CA LEU A 39 -17.67 19.38 7.23
C LEU A 39 -17.19 20.78 6.91
N ARG A 40 -18.12 21.69 6.63
CA ARG A 40 -17.82 23.10 6.39
C ARG A 40 -17.26 23.76 7.64
N SER A 41 -17.87 23.53 8.81
CA SER A 41 -17.36 24.03 10.09
C SER A 41 -15.97 23.46 10.41
N LEU A 42 -15.76 22.15 10.23
CA LEU A 42 -14.46 21.50 10.44
C LEU A 42 -13.36 22.05 9.52
N ARG A 43 -13.69 22.33 8.25
CA ARG A 43 -12.75 22.94 7.30
C ARG A 43 -12.38 24.36 7.72
N ALA A 44 -13.37 25.15 8.14
CA ALA A 44 -13.15 26.51 8.61
C ALA A 44 -12.28 26.52 9.88
N GLU A 45 -12.59 25.64 10.83
CA GLU A 45 -11.83 25.47 12.07
C GLU A 45 -10.38 25.05 11.80
N ARG A 46 -10.15 24.06 10.94
CA ARG A 46 -8.78 23.65 10.57
C ARG A 46 -7.99 24.76 9.87
N ARG A 47 -8.64 25.51 8.96
CA ARG A 47 -7.99 26.66 8.30
C ARG A 47 -7.62 27.73 9.31
N ALA A 48 -8.50 28.02 10.27
CA ALA A 48 -8.21 28.96 11.35
C ALA A 48 -7.05 28.46 12.23
N GLN A 49 -7.06 27.18 12.62
CA GLN A 49 -5.96 26.56 13.38
C GLN A 49 -4.64 26.63 12.62
N GLU A 50 -4.62 26.32 11.32
CA GLU A 50 -3.43 26.42 10.47
C GLU A 50 -2.88 27.85 10.41
N GLN A 51 -3.77 28.84 10.31
CA GLN A 51 -3.39 30.25 10.24
C GLN A 51 -2.83 30.81 11.54
N ARG A 52 -3.07 30.15 12.69
CA ARG A 52 -2.61 30.57 14.02
C ARG A 52 -1.66 29.58 14.72
N SER A 53 -1.25 28.51 14.04
CA SER A 53 -0.35 27.49 14.61
C SER A 53 1.10 27.63 14.10
N LEU A 54 2.04 27.33 14.99
CA LEU A 54 3.47 27.20 14.72
C LEU A 54 3.89 25.73 14.84
N PHE A 55 4.87 25.33 14.03
CA PHE A 55 5.62 24.10 14.24
C PHE A 55 6.95 24.43 14.89
N VAL A 56 7.24 23.80 16.03
CA VAL A 56 8.41 24.07 16.87
C VAL A 56 9.20 22.77 17.05
N SER A 57 10.51 22.82 16.90
CA SER A 57 11.41 21.67 17.11
C SER A 57 12.77 22.14 17.63
N GLY A 58 13.63 21.22 18.08
CA GLY A 58 14.98 21.56 18.57
C GLY A 58 15.06 21.98 20.04
N PHE A 59 13.97 21.87 20.80
CA PHE A 59 13.99 21.94 22.26
C PHE A 59 14.61 20.68 22.88
N ALA A 60 15.04 20.78 24.13
CA ALA A 60 15.70 19.68 24.85
C ALA A 60 14.74 18.49 25.10
N ARG A 61 15.28 17.27 25.17
CA ARG A 61 14.50 16.11 25.61
C ARG A 61 14.08 16.32 27.07
N GLY A 62 12.77 16.29 27.32
CA GLY A 62 12.20 16.54 28.65
C GLY A 62 11.53 17.91 28.79
N THR A 63 11.68 18.82 27.82
CA THR A 63 10.91 20.07 27.80
C THR A 63 9.41 19.77 27.79
N SER A 64 8.71 20.38 28.75
CA SER A 64 7.27 20.27 28.97
C SER A 64 6.48 21.19 28.04
N GLY A 65 5.18 20.90 27.90
CA GLY A 65 4.28 21.77 27.15
C GLY A 65 4.08 23.13 27.83
N GLU A 66 4.22 23.19 29.15
CA GLU A 66 4.10 24.40 29.95
C GLU A 66 5.26 25.36 29.67
N GLU A 67 6.50 24.86 29.60
CA GLU A 67 7.67 25.68 29.24
C GLU A 67 7.56 26.28 27.82
N LEU A 68 7.02 25.51 26.87
CA LEU A 68 6.75 26.02 25.53
C LEU A 68 5.59 27.04 25.54
N CYS A 69 4.55 26.80 26.34
CA CYS A 69 3.44 27.74 26.50
C CYS A 69 3.92 29.08 27.05
N GLU A 70 4.73 29.05 28.10
CA GLU A 70 5.30 30.25 28.73
C GLU A 70 6.21 31.01 27.76
N TYR A 71 7.10 30.30 27.07
CA TYR A 71 8.00 30.92 26.09
C TYR A 71 7.25 31.59 24.93
N PHE A 72 6.28 30.89 24.34
CA PHE A 72 5.52 31.45 23.22
C PHE A 72 4.46 32.48 23.66
N GLY A 73 4.12 32.52 24.95
CA GLY A 73 3.29 33.55 25.57
C GLY A 73 3.82 34.97 25.36
N ALA A 74 5.13 35.13 25.20
CA ALA A 74 5.76 36.42 24.90
C ALA A 74 5.34 37.00 23.54
N PHE A 75 4.92 36.15 22.60
CA PHE A 75 4.50 36.58 21.25
C PHE A 75 2.97 36.73 21.14
N GLY A 76 2.22 36.19 22.10
CA GLY A 76 0.77 36.31 22.22
C GLY A 76 0.16 35.18 23.04
N GLU A 77 -1.14 35.28 23.32
CA GLU A 77 -1.87 34.26 24.09
C GLU A 77 -1.81 32.89 23.39
N VAL A 78 -1.35 31.87 24.11
CA VAL A 78 -1.24 30.49 23.62
C VAL A 78 -2.54 29.76 23.93
N ALA A 79 -3.25 29.35 22.88
CA ALA A 79 -4.51 28.62 22.99
C ALA A 79 -4.28 27.13 23.34
N ALA A 80 -3.24 26.51 22.78
CA ALA A 80 -2.90 25.12 23.05
C ALA A 80 -1.46 24.79 22.68
N VAL A 81 -0.85 23.85 23.41
CA VAL A 81 0.43 23.22 23.04
C VAL A 81 0.24 21.72 22.91
N VAL A 82 0.56 21.18 21.73
CA VAL A 82 0.48 19.74 21.44
C VAL A 82 1.87 19.20 21.16
N MET A 83 2.34 18.28 22.01
CA MET A 83 3.68 17.68 21.90
C MET A 83 3.64 16.23 21.42
N ASP A 84 4.69 15.80 20.71
CA ASP A 84 4.90 14.39 20.36
C ASP A 84 5.31 13.57 21.61
N LYS A 85 4.36 12.80 22.15
CA LYS A 85 4.46 12.09 23.43
C LYS A 85 5.50 10.96 23.45
N GLU A 86 5.94 10.45 22.30
CA GLU A 86 6.87 9.32 22.26
C GLU A 86 8.34 9.72 22.06
N LYS A 87 8.63 10.93 21.54
CA LYS A 87 10.00 11.29 21.12
C LYS A 87 10.46 12.69 21.49
N GLY A 88 9.55 13.59 21.92
CA GLY A 88 9.91 14.98 22.22
C GLY A 88 10.60 15.70 21.06
N ALA A 89 10.33 15.27 19.82
CA ALA A 89 11.06 15.74 18.63
C ALA A 89 10.50 17.07 18.08
N TYR A 90 9.21 17.33 18.29
CA TYR A 90 8.54 18.54 17.87
C TYR A 90 7.26 18.82 18.68
N ALA A 91 6.81 20.07 18.63
CA ALA A 91 5.58 20.55 19.22
C ALA A 91 4.82 21.42 18.21
N ILE A 92 3.49 21.47 18.36
CA ILE A 92 2.62 22.41 17.67
C ILE A 92 2.11 23.39 18.72
N VAL A 93 2.41 24.67 18.51
CA VAL A 93 1.96 25.74 19.39
C VAL A 93 0.86 26.49 18.66
N GLU A 94 -0.34 26.44 19.19
CA GLU A 94 -1.50 27.14 18.66
C GLU A 94 -1.70 28.45 19.43
N LEU A 95 -1.64 29.57 18.71
CA LEU A 95 -1.85 30.90 19.26
C LEU A 95 -3.31 31.32 19.09
N GLN A 96 -3.75 32.29 19.88
CA GLN A 96 -5.13 32.75 19.85
C GLN A 96 -5.49 33.42 18.51
N ASP A 97 -4.54 34.18 17.95
CA ASP A 97 -4.71 34.98 16.74
C ASP A 97 -3.52 34.87 15.76
N ALA A 98 -3.77 35.23 14.50
CA ALA A 98 -2.76 35.15 13.44
C ALA A 98 -1.64 36.20 13.58
N ALA A 99 -1.90 37.36 14.21
CA ALA A 99 -0.88 38.38 14.39
C ALA A 99 0.19 37.92 15.39
N SER A 100 -0.21 37.23 16.45
CA SER A 100 0.68 36.55 17.38
C SER A 100 1.58 35.53 16.67
N ARG A 101 1.05 34.78 15.69
CA ARG A 101 1.85 33.85 14.87
C ARG A 101 2.89 34.59 14.03
N GLU A 102 2.51 35.68 13.37
CA GLU A 102 3.44 36.46 12.55
C GLU A 102 4.55 37.08 13.40
N ARG A 103 4.25 37.58 14.60
CA ARG A 103 5.28 38.06 15.55
C ARG A 103 6.27 36.97 15.90
N ALA A 104 5.78 35.77 16.23
CA ALA A 104 6.64 34.64 16.54
C ALA A 104 7.48 34.18 15.34
N LEU A 105 7.00 34.31 14.09
CA LEU A 105 7.76 33.95 12.90
C LEU A 105 8.77 35.03 12.48
N ALA A 106 8.53 36.29 12.84
CA ALA A 106 9.41 37.41 12.54
C ALA A 106 10.65 37.44 13.46
N GLU A 107 10.60 36.74 14.58
CA GLU A 107 11.73 36.64 15.51
C GLU A 107 12.89 35.87 14.84
N PRO A 108 14.06 36.49 14.66
CA PRO A 108 15.16 35.88 13.91
C PRO A 108 15.78 34.68 14.64
N GLN A 109 15.70 34.64 15.97
CA GLN A 109 16.33 33.60 16.78
C GLN A 109 15.44 33.20 17.95
N HIS A 110 15.15 31.91 18.04
CA HIS A 110 14.48 31.32 19.19
C HIS A 110 15.42 30.45 19.99
N SER A 111 15.42 30.61 21.30
CA SER A 111 16.17 29.76 22.23
C SER A 111 15.38 29.55 23.50
N LEU A 112 15.31 28.30 23.96
CA LEU A 112 14.69 27.91 25.22
C LEU A 112 15.67 27.00 25.98
N ALA A 113 15.96 27.33 27.24
CA ALA A 113 16.91 26.59 28.09
C ALA A 113 18.25 26.28 27.38
N GLY A 114 18.83 27.29 26.69
CA GLY A 114 20.10 27.16 25.97
C GLY A 114 20.03 26.36 24.65
N HIS A 115 18.86 25.82 24.28
CA HIS A 115 18.66 25.08 23.04
C HIS A 115 17.99 25.97 21.99
N ARG A 116 18.58 26.02 20.80
CA ARG A 116 18.05 26.80 19.68
C ARG A 116 16.82 26.11 19.10
N LEU A 117 15.68 26.79 19.15
CA LEU A 117 14.43 26.29 18.57
C LEU A 117 14.39 26.59 17.07
N ARG A 118 13.79 25.67 16.32
CA ARG A 118 13.39 25.87 14.93
C ARG A 118 11.88 26.06 14.88
N VAL A 119 11.47 27.29 14.68
CA VAL A 119 10.07 27.72 14.54
C VAL A 119 9.78 27.94 13.06
N ARG A 120 8.70 27.33 12.57
CA ARG A 120 8.26 27.49 11.17
C ARG A 120 6.74 27.53 11.08
N PRO A 121 6.18 28.10 10.01
CA PRO A 121 4.74 28.04 9.78
C PRO A 121 4.29 26.58 9.73
N ARG A 122 3.12 26.29 10.29
CA ARG A 122 2.52 24.97 10.13
C ARG A 122 2.26 24.71 8.64
N GLU A 123 2.78 23.59 8.12
CA GLU A 123 2.59 23.20 6.72
C GLU A 123 1.10 23.21 6.35
N GLN A 124 0.77 23.95 5.27
CA GLN A 124 -0.58 24.00 4.72
C GLN A 124 -0.92 22.63 4.15
N LYS A 125 -1.83 21.91 4.81
CA LYS A 125 -2.43 20.72 4.23
C LYS A 125 -3.67 21.17 3.49
N SER A 126 -3.76 20.85 2.19
CA SER A 126 -5.05 20.96 1.50
C SER A 126 -6.10 20.25 2.36
N PHE A 127 -7.22 20.92 2.67
CA PHE A 127 -8.37 20.26 3.28
C PHE A 127 -8.92 19.26 2.27
N ALA A 128 -8.29 18.11 2.23
CA ALA A 128 -8.85 16.91 1.68
C ALA A 128 -9.68 16.33 2.81
N TYR A 129 -11.00 16.49 2.73
CA TYR A 129 -11.87 15.39 3.16
C TYR A 129 -11.74 14.26 2.12
N GLY A 130 -10.51 13.78 1.92
CA GLY A 130 -10.30 12.39 1.62
C GLY A 130 -10.55 11.65 2.92
N THR A 131 -11.09 10.46 2.82
CA THR A 131 -11.35 9.50 3.89
C THR A 131 -10.09 9.16 4.70
N ALA A 132 -9.53 10.12 5.43
CA ALA A 132 -8.57 9.89 6.49
C ALA A 132 -9.35 9.46 7.73
N GLY A 133 -9.63 8.16 7.81
CA GLY A 133 -9.88 7.36 9.01
C GLY A 133 -10.21 8.11 10.31
N ARG A 134 -11.40 8.70 10.38
CA ARG A 134 -12.30 8.60 11.54
C ARG A 134 -13.67 8.14 11.07
N GLY A 135 -13.70 7.08 10.28
CA GLY A 135 -14.50 5.96 10.74
C GLY A 135 -13.73 5.38 11.94
N SER A 136 -14.33 4.80 12.97
CA SER A 136 -14.64 3.38 12.86
C SER A 136 -13.81 2.70 11.75
N HIS A 137 -13.13 1.62 12.05
CA HIS A 137 -13.05 0.56 11.05
C HIS A 137 -14.48 0.29 10.56
N ARG A 138 -14.98 1.07 9.60
CA ARG A 138 -16.04 0.65 8.69
C ARG A 138 -15.27 -0.01 7.58
N ASP A 139 -14.73 -1.17 7.97
CA ASP A 139 -14.38 -2.23 7.06
C ASP A 139 -15.50 -2.27 6.01
N PRO A 140 -15.21 -2.12 4.70
CA PRO A 140 -16.20 -2.37 3.65
C PRO A 140 -16.91 -3.72 3.85
N LEU A 141 -16.25 -4.61 4.59
CA LEU A 141 -16.57 -5.97 4.97
C LEU A 141 -16.95 -6.11 6.45
N SER A 142 -17.51 -5.07 7.10
CA SER A 142 -18.15 -5.33 8.41
C SER A 142 -19.09 -6.52 8.19
N PRO A 143 -19.01 -7.61 8.98
CA PRO A 143 -19.65 -8.88 8.63
C PRO A 143 -21.08 -8.73 8.11
N GLY A 144 -21.89 -7.92 8.78
CA GLY A 144 -23.27 -7.65 8.37
C GLY A 144 -23.49 -6.94 7.02
N ARG A 145 -22.53 -6.16 6.50
CA ARG A 145 -22.62 -5.56 5.14
C ARG A 145 -22.24 -6.55 4.05
N LEU A 146 -21.27 -7.41 4.33
CA LEU A 146 -20.89 -8.48 3.42
C LEU A 146 -22.02 -9.50 3.32
N GLU A 147 -22.55 -9.95 4.46
CA GLU A 147 -23.73 -10.83 4.54
C GLU A 147 -24.92 -10.25 3.79
N GLN A 148 -25.25 -8.97 4.01
CA GLN A 148 -26.37 -8.32 3.33
C GLN A 148 -26.19 -8.26 1.80
N ALA A 149 -24.97 -8.02 1.31
CA ALA A 149 -24.69 -8.01 -0.12
C ALA A 149 -24.83 -9.42 -0.72
N LEU A 150 -24.22 -10.42 -0.07
CA LEU A 150 -24.28 -11.82 -0.52
C LEU A 150 -25.70 -12.40 -0.46
N TRP A 151 -26.55 -11.95 0.46
CA TRP A 151 -27.95 -12.40 0.55
C TRP A 151 -28.80 -11.99 -0.67
N GLN A 152 -28.41 -10.94 -1.39
CA GLN A 152 -29.14 -10.48 -2.57
C GLN A 152 -28.82 -11.29 -3.84
N ALA A 153 -27.82 -12.16 -3.80
CA ALA A 153 -27.47 -13.02 -4.92
C ALA A 153 -28.47 -14.18 -5.09
N SER A 154 -28.67 -14.62 -6.33
CA SER A 154 -29.63 -15.69 -6.68
C SER A 154 -29.16 -17.09 -6.27
N ASP A 155 -27.86 -17.32 -6.27
CA ASP A 155 -27.21 -18.63 -6.11
C ASP A 155 -25.78 -18.46 -5.58
N VAL A 156 -25.14 -19.58 -5.21
CA VAL A 156 -23.81 -19.58 -4.59
C VAL A 156 -22.72 -19.11 -5.55
N ASP A 157 -22.81 -19.47 -6.83
CA ASP A 157 -21.86 -19.00 -7.85
C ASP A 157 -21.87 -17.46 -7.96
N SER A 158 -23.07 -16.87 -7.94
CA SER A 158 -23.27 -15.42 -7.91
C SER A 158 -22.77 -14.80 -6.60
N GLN A 159 -22.94 -15.46 -5.46
CA GLN A 159 -22.36 -15.02 -4.18
C GLN A 159 -20.84 -14.97 -4.24
N MET A 160 -20.20 -16.03 -4.73
CA MET A 160 -18.74 -16.11 -4.85
C MET A 160 -18.20 -15.08 -5.85
N SER A 161 -18.91 -14.83 -6.94
CA SER A 161 -18.54 -13.80 -7.92
C SER A 161 -18.67 -12.38 -7.33
N GLN A 162 -19.76 -12.09 -6.62
CA GLN A 162 -19.91 -10.81 -5.91
C GLN A 162 -18.86 -10.63 -4.82
N LEU A 163 -18.49 -11.73 -4.13
CA LEU A 163 -17.47 -11.70 -3.09
C LEU A 163 -16.13 -11.21 -3.63
N VAL A 164 -15.73 -11.61 -4.85
CA VAL A 164 -14.51 -11.11 -5.50
C VAL A 164 -14.57 -9.58 -5.64
N GLY A 165 -15.63 -9.06 -6.25
CA GLY A 165 -15.78 -7.61 -6.49
C GLY A 165 -15.89 -6.76 -5.20
N LEU A 166 -16.35 -7.36 -4.10
CA LEU A 166 -16.43 -6.69 -2.79
C LEU A 166 -15.10 -6.68 -2.03
N LEU A 167 -14.20 -7.62 -2.35
CA LEU A 167 -12.94 -7.82 -1.64
C LEU A 167 -11.73 -7.29 -2.39
N GLU A 168 -11.75 -7.36 -3.71
CA GLU A 168 -10.62 -6.97 -4.56
C GLU A 168 -10.32 -5.47 -4.50
N LEU A 169 -9.09 -5.11 -4.85
CA LEU A 169 -8.66 -3.73 -4.92
C LEU A 169 -9.48 -2.96 -5.94
N SER A 170 -9.95 -1.79 -5.51
CA SER A 170 -10.54 -0.80 -6.40
C SER A 170 -9.51 -0.22 -7.38
N GLU A 171 -9.98 0.33 -8.50
CA GLU A 171 -9.13 1.03 -9.46
C GLU A 171 -8.31 2.17 -8.84
N ASP A 172 -8.91 2.90 -7.88
CA ASP A 172 -8.21 3.95 -7.13
C ASP A 172 -7.06 3.38 -6.30
N GLU A 173 -7.27 2.23 -5.64
CA GLU A 173 -6.24 1.53 -4.88
C GLU A 173 -5.12 0.97 -5.74
N ARG A 174 -5.45 0.44 -6.94
CA ARG A 174 -4.46 0.00 -7.93
C ARG A 174 -3.64 1.19 -8.42
N ARG A 175 -4.29 2.31 -8.73
CA ARG A 175 -3.63 3.55 -9.16
C ARG A 175 -2.69 4.11 -8.09
N VAL A 176 -3.09 4.12 -6.82
CA VAL A 176 -2.24 4.56 -5.71
C VAL A 176 -1.00 3.66 -5.57
N ARG A 177 -1.14 2.34 -5.72
CA ARG A 177 0.00 1.41 -5.72
C ARG A 177 0.96 1.69 -6.87
N HIS A 178 0.42 1.88 -8.08
CA HIS A 178 1.23 2.23 -9.25
C HIS A 178 2.02 3.54 -9.05
N LEU A 179 1.37 4.59 -8.52
CA LEU A 179 2.05 5.85 -8.22
C LEU A 179 3.17 5.70 -7.19
N LEU A 180 3.01 4.82 -6.20
CA LEU A 180 4.08 4.53 -5.23
C LEU A 180 5.22 3.74 -5.84
N VAL A 181 4.93 2.77 -6.70
CA VAL A 181 5.96 2.04 -7.44
C VAL A 181 6.78 3.01 -8.29
N THR A 182 6.14 3.93 -9.02
CA THR A 182 6.82 4.97 -9.80
C THR A 182 7.67 5.89 -8.93
N LEU A 183 7.12 6.38 -7.81
CA LEU A 183 7.87 7.21 -6.85
C LEU A 183 9.12 6.49 -6.33
N PHE A 184 8.98 5.21 -5.97
CA PHE A 184 10.08 4.42 -5.44
C PHE A 184 11.12 4.17 -6.54
N GLN A 185 10.67 3.88 -7.75
CA GLN A 185 11.55 3.74 -8.92
C GLN A 185 12.37 5.00 -9.15
N GLU A 186 11.74 6.19 -9.19
CA GLU A 186 12.42 7.46 -9.39
C GLU A 186 13.51 7.70 -8.33
N VAL A 187 13.15 7.54 -7.05
CA VAL A 187 14.11 7.73 -5.94
C VAL A 187 15.24 6.71 -6.01
N PHE A 188 14.95 5.42 -6.20
CA PHE A 188 16.00 4.40 -6.23
C PHE A 188 16.90 4.48 -7.46
N THR A 189 16.41 4.99 -8.59
CA THR A 189 17.23 5.18 -9.81
C THR A 189 18.34 6.21 -9.59
N GLU A 190 18.12 7.22 -8.75
CA GLU A 190 19.13 8.23 -8.38
C GLU A 190 20.34 7.62 -7.64
N PHE A 191 20.07 6.57 -6.85
CA PHE A 191 21.05 5.89 -6.01
C PHE A 191 21.63 4.61 -6.65
N PHE A 192 20.82 3.91 -7.44
CA PHE A 192 21.14 2.63 -8.07
C PHE A 192 20.77 2.71 -9.56
N PRO A 193 21.69 3.21 -10.40
CA PRO A 193 21.43 3.34 -11.83
C PRO A 193 21.01 2.01 -12.47
N GLY A 194 19.92 2.04 -13.23
CA GLY A 194 19.37 0.86 -13.91
C GLY A 194 18.60 -0.12 -13.03
N CYS A 195 18.46 0.13 -11.72
CA CYS A 195 17.64 -0.74 -10.87
C CYS A 195 16.16 -0.74 -11.28
N ALA A 196 15.42 -1.76 -10.88
CA ALA A 196 13.98 -1.84 -11.10
C ALA A 196 13.21 -2.09 -9.79
N ILE A 197 12.13 -1.35 -9.59
CA ILE A 197 11.15 -1.60 -8.54
C ILE A 197 9.97 -2.36 -9.13
N VAL A 198 9.81 -3.62 -8.73
CA VAL A 198 8.80 -4.53 -9.27
C VAL A 198 7.82 -4.94 -8.17
N PRO A 199 6.52 -4.63 -8.28
CA PRO A 199 5.54 -5.12 -7.33
C PRO A 199 5.37 -6.63 -7.46
N PHE A 200 5.18 -7.32 -6.33
CA PHE A 200 4.88 -8.75 -6.31
C PHE A 200 3.88 -9.10 -5.21
N GLY A 201 3.54 -10.39 -5.11
CA GLY A 201 2.64 -10.89 -4.08
C GLY A 201 1.21 -10.42 -4.28
N SER A 202 0.54 -10.10 -3.17
CA SER A 202 -0.91 -9.87 -3.16
C SER A 202 -1.35 -8.69 -4.00
N SER A 203 -0.49 -7.72 -4.33
CA SER A 203 -0.88 -6.57 -5.14
C SER A 203 -1.10 -6.90 -6.62
N VAL A 204 -0.52 -7.99 -7.13
CA VAL A 204 -0.49 -8.30 -8.58
C VAL A 204 -0.68 -9.79 -8.91
N ASN A 205 -0.84 -10.68 -7.93
CA ASN A 205 -1.02 -12.13 -8.15
C ASN A 205 -2.43 -12.56 -8.59
N GLY A 206 -3.36 -11.62 -8.81
CA GLY A 206 -4.76 -11.92 -9.15
C GLY A 206 -5.67 -12.26 -7.95
N PHE A 207 -5.17 -12.18 -6.72
CA PHE A 207 -5.93 -12.47 -5.50
C PHE A 207 -5.78 -11.35 -4.46
N ASP A 208 -5.79 -10.13 -4.94
CA ASP A 208 -5.62 -8.90 -4.15
C ASP A 208 -6.84 -8.61 -3.26
N THR A 209 -6.63 -8.00 -2.09
CA THR A 209 -7.75 -7.61 -1.21
C THR A 209 -7.54 -6.20 -0.69
N HIS A 210 -8.63 -5.48 -0.41
CA HIS A 210 -8.59 -4.17 0.23
C HIS A 210 -7.61 -4.12 1.40
N GLY A 211 -6.73 -3.11 1.38
CA GLY A 211 -5.72 -2.92 2.42
C GLY A 211 -4.59 -3.96 2.48
N CYS A 212 -4.45 -4.85 1.48
CA CYS A 212 -3.30 -5.75 1.42
C CYS A 212 -1.98 -4.98 1.27
N ASP A 213 -0.90 -5.57 1.77
CA ASP A 213 0.45 -5.02 1.70
C ASP A 213 0.93 -4.81 0.26
N LEU A 214 1.83 -3.83 0.10
CA LEU A 214 2.55 -3.53 -1.14
C LEU A 214 3.97 -4.10 -1.06
N ASP A 215 4.13 -5.34 -1.49
CA ASP A 215 5.42 -6.01 -1.52
C ASP A 215 6.18 -5.65 -2.81
N LEU A 216 7.43 -5.23 -2.66
CA LEU A 216 8.27 -4.74 -3.76
C LEU A 216 9.59 -5.51 -3.82
N LEU A 217 10.01 -5.84 -5.03
CA LEU A 217 11.36 -6.28 -5.31
C LEU A 217 12.17 -5.09 -5.83
N LEU A 218 13.33 -4.86 -5.24
CA LEU A 218 14.36 -3.99 -5.81
C LEU A 218 15.38 -4.90 -6.52
N ASP A 219 15.37 -4.85 -7.85
CA ASP A 219 16.31 -5.57 -8.71
C ASP A 219 17.58 -4.74 -8.87
N LEU A 220 18.68 -5.21 -8.30
CA LEU A 220 19.98 -4.55 -8.38
C LEU A 220 20.91 -5.20 -9.40
N GLU A 221 20.48 -6.26 -10.07
CA GLU A 221 21.31 -6.99 -11.04
C GLU A 221 21.82 -6.09 -12.19
N PRO A 222 20.99 -5.21 -12.79
CA PRO A 222 21.47 -4.30 -13.81
C PRO A 222 22.53 -3.33 -13.26
N THR A 223 22.33 -2.81 -12.04
CA THR A 223 23.28 -1.89 -11.39
C THR A 223 24.62 -2.58 -11.13
N LYS A 224 24.61 -3.81 -10.62
CA LYS A 224 25.82 -4.63 -10.41
C LYS A 224 26.58 -4.85 -11.73
N SER A 225 25.86 -5.15 -12.80
CA SER A 225 26.44 -5.38 -14.13
C SER A 225 27.12 -4.12 -14.71
N LEU A 226 26.51 -2.95 -14.48
CA LEU A 226 27.09 -1.66 -14.87
C LEU A 226 28.37 -1.33 -14.09
N GLN A 227 28.39 -1.58 -12.77
CA GLN A 227 29.58 -1.36 -11.93
C GLN A 227 30.75 -2.28 -12.32
N ALA A 228 30.47 -3.55 -12.63
CA ALA A 228 31.50 -4.49 -13.09
C ALA A 228 32.13 -4.03 -14.43
N SER A 229 31.32 -3.46 -15.32
CA SER A 229 31.77 -2.99 -16.64
C SER A 229 32.64 -1.72 -16.54
N SER A 230 32.34 -0.81 -15.60
CA SER A 230 33.10 0.43 -15.40
C SER A 230 34.45 0.21 -14.70
N GLN A 231 34.56 -0.81 -13.84
CA GLN A 231 35.83 -1.18 -13.20
C GLN A 231 36.81 -1.90 -14.15
N ALA A 232 36.31 -2.51 -15.24
CA ALA A 232 37.13 -3.21 -16.23
C ALA A 232 37.75 -2.30 -17.32
N ALA A 233 37.32 -1.04 -17.42
CA ALA A 233 37.87 -0.08 -18.38
C ALA A 233 39.16 0.58 -17.86
N PRO A 234 40.24 0.69 -18.65
CA PRO A 234 41.45 1.37 -18.22
C PRO A 234 41.15 2.84 -17.97
N ARG A 235 41.54 3.37 -16.81
CA ARG A 235 41.44 4.79 -16.45
C ARG A 235 42.33 5.65 -17.35
N ALA A 236 41.86 5.94 -18.56
CA ALA A 236 42.40 6.99 -19.40
C ALA A 236 41.75 8.32 -18.97
N GLY A 237 42.57 9.24 -18.46
CA GLY A 237 42.12 10.51 -17.93
C GLY A 237 41.43 11.39 -18.97
N SER A 238 40.27 11.93 -18.60
CA SER A 238 39.67 13.14 -19.15
C SER A 238 38.41 13.43 -18.34
N GLY A 239 38.46 14.43 -17.47
CA GLY A 239 37.31 14.87 -16.69
C GLY A 239 36.23 15.49 -17.57
N SER A 240 34.98 15.07 -17.36
CA SER A 240 33.80 15.93 -17.20
C SER A 240 32.52 15.08 -17.20
N GLY A 241 31.76 15.09 -16.10
CA GLY A 241 30.30 15.03 -16.20
C GLY A 241 29.49 13.92 -15.52
N ALA A 242 29.99 13.18 -14.52
CA ALA A 242 29.14 12.19 -13.81
C ALA A 242 29.53 11.90 -12.34
N GLU A 243 30.04 12.89 -11.60
CA GLU A 243 30.51 12.69 -10.20
C GLU A 243 29.44 12.98 -9.12
N ASP A 244 28.16 13.13 -9.46
CA ASP A 244 27.13 13.61 -8.51
C ASP A 244 26.15 12.54 -7.98
N SER A 245 26.43 11.23 -8.15
CA SER A 245 25.65 10.20 -7.42
C SER A 245 26.39 9.80 -6.14
N ILE A 246 25.85 10.27 -5.01
CA ILE A 246 26.38 10.17 -3.63
C ILE A 246 26.71 8.72 -3.18
N LEU A 247 26.31 7.69 -3.95
CA LEU A 247 26.55 6.27 -3.63
C LEU A 247 27.33 5.49 -4.70
N SER A 248 27.91 6.17 -5.69
CA SER A 248 28.73 5.53 -6.75
C SER A 248 29.98 4.81 -6.24
N ASP A 249 30.37 5.03 -4.97
CA ASP A 249 31.53 4.40 -4.33
C ASP A 249 31.25 3.03 -3.67
N ILE A 250 29.99 2.60 -3.56
CA ILE A 250 29.67 1.30 -2.93
C ILE A 250 29.66 0.21 -3.99
N ASP A 251 30.61 -0.72 -3.89
CA ASP A 251 30.62 -1.96 -4.69
C ASP A 251 29.50 -2.89 -4.19
N LEU A 252 28.35 -2.88 -4.89
CA LEU A 252 27.18 -3.69 -4.53
C LEU A 252 27.42 -5.19 -4.69
N ALA A 253 28.43 -5.61 -5.47
CA ALA A 253 28.79 -7.01 -5.64
C ALA A 253 29.63 -7.53 -4.47
N ALA A 254 30.52 -6.68 -3.92
CA ALA A 254 31.33 -7.01 -2.76
C ALA A 254 30.63 -6.75 -1.41
N THR A 255 29.61 -5.89 -1.38
CA THR A 255 28.92 -5.50 -0.15
C THR A 255 28.01 -6.62 0.38
N PRO A 256 28.11 -7.01 1.66
CA PRO A 256 27.23 -8.01 2.26
C PRO A 256 25.74 -7.63 2.16
N ALA A 257 24.87 -8.60 1.89
CA ALA A 257 23.44 -8.37 1.74
C ALA A 257 22.77 -7.58 2.90
N PRO A 258 23.13 -7.78 4.19
CA PRO A 258 22.58 -6.97 5.29
C PRO A 258 22.93 -5.48 5.20
N GLU A 259 24.13 -5.15 4.70
CA GLU A 259 24.57 -3.75 4.55
C GLU A 259 23.84 -3.08 3.39
N VAL A 260 23.67 -3.78 2.26
CA VAL A 260 22.84 -3.30 1.15
C VAL A 260 21.40 -3.07 1.62
N LEU A 261 20.86 -3.95 2.47
CA LEU A 261 19.52 -3.81 3.03
C LEU A 261 19.38 -2.57 3.94
N GLU A 262 20.38 -2.26 4.75
CA GLU A 262 20.42 -1.05 5.57
C GLU A 262 20.59 0.23 4.73
N LEU A 263 21.33 0.14 3.62
CA LEU A 263 21.43 1.23 2.65
C LEU A 263 20.07 1.55 2.03
N VAL A 264 19.35 0.52 1.56
CA VAL A 264 17.98 0.66 1.05
C VAL A 264 17.05 1.27 2.11
N ALA A 265 17.15 0.81 3.37
CA ALA A 265 16.39 1.40 4.47
C ALA A 265 16.77 2.87 4.75
N THR A 266 18.02 3.26 4.50
CA THR A 266 18.49 4.64 4.66
C THR A 266 17.93 5.54 3.57
N VAL A 267 17.97 5.10 2.30
CA VAL A 267 17.36 5.80 1.16
C VAL A 267 15.86 6.02 1.40
N LEU A 268 15.12 4.98 1.81
CA LEU A 268 13.70 5.10 2.14
C LEU A 268 13.42 6.13 3.24
N ARG A 269 14.26 6.18 4.29
CA ARG A 269 14.06 7.10 5.43
C ARG A 269 14.35 8.56 5.08
N ARG A 270 15.32 8.79 4.19
CA ARG A 270 15.86 10.12 3.92
C ARG A 270 15.28 10.76 2.67
N CYS A 271 14.95 9.98 1.66
CA CYS A 271 14.69 10.48 0.31
C CYS A 271 13.25 10.23 -0.17
N VAL A 272 12.59 9.16 0.28
CA VAL A 272 11.21 8.90 -0.16
C VAL A 272 10.22 9.71 0.68
N PRO A 273 9.49 10.67 0.09
CA PRO A 273 8.56 11.51 0.83
C PRO A 273 7.39 10.69 1.38
N GLY A 274 6.98 10.98 2.62
CA GLY A 274 5.81 10.35 3.23
C GLY A 274 6.05 8.94 3.81
N VAL A 275 7.19 8.31 3.52
CA VAL A 275 7.54 7.00 4.10
C VAL A 275 7.95 7.15 5.56
N ARG A 276 7.48 6.23 6.40
CA ARG A 276 7.73 6.15 7.85
C ARG A 276 7.80 4.70 8.30
N ARG A 277 8.17 4.49 9.57
CA ARG A 277 8.29 3.15 10.19
C ARG A 277 9.18 2.21 9.38
N VAL A 278 10.23 2.75 8.77
CA VAL A 278 11.18 1.97 7.99
C VAL A 278 12.03 1.12 8.93
N ARG A 279 12.11 -0.18 8.66
CA ARG A 279 12.90 -1.13 9.45
C ARG A 279 13.47 -2.23 8.56
N ALA A 280 14.79 -2.32 8.47
CA ALA A 280 15.45 -3.49 7.88
C ALA A 280 15.32 -4.69 8.84
N VAL A 281 15.09 -5.86 8.26
CA VAL A 281 14.98 -7.14 8.99
C VAL A 281 15.91 -8.16 8.30
N PRO A 282 17.24 -8.02 8.49
CA PRO A 282 18.21 -8.87 7.81
C PRO A 282 18.22 -10.32 8.33
N THR A 283 17.73 -10.56 9.54
CA THR A 283 17.72 -11.88 10.20
C THR A 283 16.52 -12.76 9.80
N ALA A 284 15.57 -12.22 9.03
CA ALA A 284 14.45 -13.02 8.54
C ALA A 284 14.92 -14.04 7.50
N ARG A 285 14.19 -15.16 7.37
CA ARG A 285 14.44 -16.18 6.33
C ARG A 285 14.54 -15.58 4.93
N ARG A 286 13.75 -14.52 4.66
CA ARG A 286 13.94 -13.64 3.51
C ARG A 286 14.17 -12.22 4.04
N PRO A 287 15.39 -11.68 3.93
CA PRO A 287 15.70 -10.32 4.34
C PRO A 287 14.82 -9.28 3.63
N VAL A 288 14.26 -8.34 4.39
CA VAL A 288 13.36 -7.30 3.86
C VAL A 288 13.52 -5.97 4.58
N VAL A 289 13.17 -4.87 3.91
CA VAL A 289 12.95 -3.56 4.51
C VAL A 289 11.46 -3.29 4.60
N LYS A 290 10.93 -3.25 5.81
CA LYS A 290 9.52 -2.90 6.06
C LYS A 290 9.34 -1.40 5.95
N PHE A 291 8.22 -0.94 5.40
CA PHE A 291 7.87 0.48 5.32
C PHE A 291 6.37 0.74 5.49
N CYS A 292 6.02 1.99 5.75
CA CYS A 292 4.64 2.48 5.71
C CYS A 292 4.62 3.87 5.05
N HIS A 293 3.79 4.05 4.02
CA HIS A 293 3.59 5.34 3.38
C HIS A 293 2.39 6.08 4.01
N LYS A 294 2.65 7.26 4.58
CA LYS A 294 1.70 7.98 5.45
C LYS A 294 0.45 8.47 4.71
N GLN A 295 0.60 8.96 3.47
CA GLN A 295 -0.49 9.59 2.72
C GLN A 295 -1.47 8.56 2.17
N SER A 296 -0.96 7.42 1.68
CA SER A 296 -1.80 6.32 1.17
C SER A 296 -2.27 5.37 2.28
N GLY A 297 -1.56 5.31 3.41
CA GLY A 297 -1.80 4.33 4.47
C GLY A 297 -1.26 2.94 4.16
N LEU A 298 -0.64 2.73 2.99
CA LEU A 298 -0.09 1.43 2.59
C LEU A 298 1.15 1.07 3.43
N ALA A 299 1.22 -0.19 3.82
CA ALA A 299 2.41 -0.83 4.37
C ALA A 299 2.93 -1.87 3.38
N GLY A 300 4.18 -2.27 3.54
CA GLY A 300 4.78 -3.26 2.66
C GLY A 300 6.22 -3.56 3.01
N ASP A 301 6.77 -4.54 2.29
CA ASP A 301 8.14 -5.00 2.44
C ASP A 301 8.89 -4.83 1.10
N ILE A 302 10.11 -4.30 1.15
CA ILE A 302 11.05 -4.30 0.01
C ILE A 302 12.05 -5.44 0.20
N SER A 303 12.11 -6.35 -0.76
CA SER A 303 13.11 -7.42 -0.82
C SER A 303 14.12 -7.15 -1.94
N ILE A 304 15.35 -7.61 -1.78
CA ILE A 304 16.41 -7.49 -2.79
C ILE A 304 16.53 -8.86 -3.49
N ASP A 305 16.57 -8.86 -4.82
CA ASP A 305 16.87 -10.01 -5.69
C ASP A 305 16.01 -11.29 -5.44
N ASN A 306 14.80 -11.13 -4.93
CA ASN A 306 13.87 -12.22 -4.64
C ASN A 306 13.11 -12.73 -5.89
N ARG A 307 13.83 -13.19 -6.91
CA ARG A 307 13.27 -13.62 -8.21
C ARG A 307 12.24 -14.75 -8.11
N LEU A 308 12.43 -15.69 -7.19
CA LEU A 308 11.44 -16.77 -6.96
C LEU A 308 10.07 -16.22 -6.55
N ALA A 309 10.00 -15.14 -5.78
CA ALA A 309 8.71 -14.56 -5.40
C ALA A 309 7.99 -13.90 -6.59
N LEU A 310 8.73 -13.33 -7.53
CA LEU A 310 8.16 -12.81 -8.79
C LEU A 310 7.56 -13.94 -9.62
N LEU A 311 8.31 -15.02 -9.80
CA LEU A 311 7.86 -16.17 -10.60
C LEU A 311 6.65 -16.84 -9.97
N ASN A 312 6.64 -17.02 -8.64
CA ASN A 312 5.47 -17.53 -7.93
C ASN A 312 4.26 -16.59 -8.05
N THR A 313 4.48 -15.28 -8.03
CA THR A 313 3.42 -14.28 -8.23
C THR A 313 2.84 -14.37 -9.64
N ARG A 314 3.69 -14.51 -10.65
CA ARG A 314 3.27 -14.65 -12.04
C ARG A 314 2.57 -15.98 -12.31
N PHE A 315 3.01 -17.07 -11.68
CA PHE A 315 2.32 -18.36 -11.73
C PHE A 315 0.89 -18.24 -11.17
N LEU A 316 0.73 -17.61 -10.00
CA LEU A 316 -0.59 -17.37 -9.42
C LEU A 316 -1.49 -16.52 -10.34
N GLN A 317 -0.91 -15.49 -10.96
CA GLN A 317 -1.63 -14.66 -11.94
C GLN A 317 -2.07 -15.48 -13.16
N LEU A 318 -1.18 -16.30 -13.74
CA LEU A 318 -1.51 -17.19 -14.86
C LEU A 318 -2.66 -18.13 -14.48
N CYS A 319 -2.63 -18.73 -13.29
CA CYS A 319 -3.72 -19.58 -12.83
C CYS A 319 -5.04 -18.81 -12.64
N ALA A 320 -4.99 -17.57 -12.15
CA ALA A 320 -6.18 -16.73 -12.00
C ALA A 320 -6.79 -16.32 -13.35
N GLU A 321 -5.96 -16.20 -14.40
CA GLU A 321 -6.37 -15.88 -15.76
C GLU A 321 -6.83 -17.12 -16.54
N ALA A 322 -6.33 -18.31 -16.19
CA ALA A 322 -6.57 -19.55 -16.93
C ALA A 322 -8.02 -20.08 -16.85
N ASP A 323 -8.72 -19.83 -15.75
CA ASP A 323 -10.12 -20.25 -15.58
C ASP A 323 -10.88 -19.30 -14.64
N GLU A 324 -12.09 -18.91 -15.03
CA GLU A 324 -12.89 -17.90 -14.32
C GLU A 324 -13.29 -18.32 -12.90
N ARG A 325 -13.34 -19.63 -12.60
CA ARG A 325 -13.75 -20.18 -11.30
C ARG A 325 -12.66 -20.05 -10.24
N VAL A 326 -11.41 -19.83 -10.65
CA VAL A 326 -10.24 -19.81 -9.76
C VAL A 326 -10.32 -18.67 -8.76
N ARG A 327 -10.61 -17.45 -9.22
CA ARG A 327 -10.72 -16.28 -8.34
C ARG A 327 -11.88 -16.45 -7.32
N PRO A 328 -13.13 -16.70 -7.73
CA PRO A 328 -14.23 -16.95 -6.79
C PRO A 328 -13.90 -17.98 -5.71
N LEU A 329 -13.33 -19.12 -6.08
CA LEU A 329 -12.95 -20.18 -5.13
C LEU A 329 -11.86 -19.72 -4.16
N VAL A 330 -10.78 -19.10 -4.64
CA VAL A 330 -9.69 -18.64 -3.78
C VAL A 330 -10.16 -17.58 -2.79
N TYR A 331 -10.97 -16.61 -3.22
CA TYR A 331 -11.50 -15.58 -2.32
C TYR A 331 -12.44 -16.18 -1.26
N ALA A 332 -13.35 -17.08 -1.66
CA ALA A 332 -14.26 -17.75 -0.75
C ALA A 332 -13.50 -18.60 0.29
N VAL A 333 -12.52 -19.40 -0.15
CA VAL A 333 -11.74 -20.26 0.76
C VAL A 333 -10.89 -19.43 1.71
N ARG A 334 -10.28 -18.34 1.24
CA ARG A 334 -9.51 -17.43 2.09
C ARG A 334 -10.37 -16.76 3.16
N LEU A 335 -11.56 -16.27 2.77
CA LEU A 335 -12.48 -15.67 3.73
C LEU A 335 -12.94 -16.69 4.77
N TRP A 336 -13.39 -17.87 4.32
CA TRP A 336 -13.81 -18.96 5.19
C TRP A 336 -12.69 -19.36 6.17
N ALA A 337 -11.49 -19.63 5.67
CA ALA A 337 -10.36 -20.04 6.51
C ALA A 337 -10.00 -18.98 7.55
N LYS A 338 -10.07 -17.70 7.20
CA LYS A 338 -9.86 -16.59 8.14
C LYS A 338 -10.94 -16.56 9.23
N GLN A 339 -12.21 -16.74 8.86
CA GLN A 339 -13.34 -16.78 9.81
C GLN A 339 -13.26 -17.99 10.75
N GLN A 340 -12.77 -19.13 10.26
CA GLN A 340 -12.55 -20.34 11.05
C GLN A 340 -11.25 -20.32 11.86
N GLY A 341 -10.45 -19.24 11.77
CA GLY A 341 -9.17 -19.15 12.47
C GLY A 341 -8.10 -20.12 11.96
N LEU A 342 -8.23 -20.62 10.72
CA LEU A 342 -7.27 -21.51 10.05
C LEU A 342 -6.16 -20.75 9.31
N ALA A 343 -6.42 -19.48 8.99
CA ALA A 343 -5.50 -18.59 8.28
C ALA A 343 -5.52 -17.18 8.86
N GLY A 344 -4.45 -16.41 8.58
CA GLY A 344 -4.36 -15.00 8.98
C GLY A 344 -3.58 -14.76 10.27
N ASN A 345 -2.32 -15.20 10.31
CA ASN A 345 -1.39 -14.90 11.40
C ASN A 345 -1.23 -13.36 11.53
N PRO A 346 -1.59 -12.74 12.68
CA PRO A 346 -1.51 -11.28 12.86
C PRO A 346 -0.10 -10.69 12.69
N ALA A 347 0.94 -11.50 12.90
CA ALA A 347 2.35 -11.14 12.75
C ALA A 347 3.04 -11.80 11.54
N GLY A 348 2.27 -12.37 10.61
CA GLY A 348 2.75 -13.11 9.43
C GLY A 348 3.26 -14.51 9.75
N GLY A 349 4.15 -14.64 10.73
CA GLY A 349 4.61 -15.93 11.29
C GLY A 349 3.62 -16.48 12.32
N GLY A 350 3.45 -17.81 12.32
CA GLY A 350 2.58 -18.49 13.28
C GLY A 350 2.18 -19.89 12.80
N PRO A 351 1.41 -20.62 13.61
CA PRO A 351 1.01 -22.00 13.32
C PRO A 351 -0.08 -22.09 12.23
N LEU A 352 -0.73 -20.98 11.88
CA LEU A 352 -1.81 -20.96 10.90
C LEU A 352 -1.29 -20.93 9.46
N LEU A 353 -2.12 -21.38 8.53
CA LEU A 353 -1.81 -21.30 7.11
C LEU A 353 -1.69 -19.84 6.67
N ASN A 354 -0.67 -19.55 5.86
CA ASN A 354 -0.60 -18.26 5.19
C ASN A 354 -1.45 -18.29 3.90
N ASN A 355 -1.83 -17.11 3.40
CA ASN A 355 -2.69 -16.99 2.23
C ASN A 355 -2.07 -17.61 0.96
N TYR A 356 -0.74 -17.64 0.86
CA TYR A 356 -0.05 -18.27 -0.26
C TYR A 356 -0.23 -19.79 -0.24
N ALA A 357 0.00 -20.43 0.90
CA ALA A 357 -0.21 -21.87 1.10
C ALA A 357 -1.67 -22.24 0.85
N LEU A 358 -2.62 -21.48 1.41
CA LEU A 358 -4.04 -21.74 1.20
C LEU A 358 -4.45 -21.63 -0.27
N THR A 359 -3.92 -20.65 -1.01
CA THR A 359 -4.14 -20.56 -2.45
C THR A 359 -3.55 -21.74 -3.20
N LEU A 360 -2.34 -22.19 -2.86
CA LEU A 360 -1.76 -23.39 -3.47
C LEU A 360 -2.62 -24.65 -3.24
N LEU A 361 -3.24 -24.79 -2.05
CA LEU A 361 -4.18 -25.89 -1.80
C LEU A 361 -5.39 -25.83 -2.74
N VAL A 362 -5.95 -24.64 -2.97
CA VAL A 362 -7.08 -24.47 -3.91
C VAL A 362 -6.65 -24.78 -5.35
N LEU A 363 -5.49 -24.31 -5.78
CA LEU A 363 -4.98 -24.61 -7.12
C LEU A 363 -4.74 -26.11 -7.30
N PHE A 364 -4.17 -26.78 -6.30
CA PHE A 364 -3.99 -28.23 -6.32
C PHE A 364 -5.33 -28.98 -6.38
N PHE A 365 -6.33 -28.53 -5.63
CA PHE A 365 -7.69 -29.07 -5.71
C PHE A 365 -8.26 -28.97 -7.13
N LEU A 366 -8.08 -27.83 -7.79
CA LEU A 366 -8.53 -27.60 -9.17
C LEU A 366 -7.76 -28.45 -10.21
N GLN A 367 -6.47 -28.71 -9.96
CA GLN A 367 -5.65 -29.62 -10.78
C GLN A 367 -6.06 -31.10 -10.64
N THR A 368 -6.72 -31.46 -9.54
CA THR A 368 -7.13 -32.85 -9.24
C THR A 368 -8.60 -33.15 -9.57
N ARG A 369 -9.30 -32.21 -10.23
CA ARG A 369 -10.66 -32.46 -10.76
C ARG A 369 -10.60 -33.44 -11.94
N SER A 370 -11.75 -34.02 -12.27
CA SER A 370 -11.89 -34.96 -13.39
C SER A 370 -13.07 -34.54 -14.27
N PRO A 371 -12.83 -33.86 -15.42
CA PRO A 371 -11.51 -33.46 -15.96
C PRO A 371 -10.87 -32.30 -15.17
N PRO A 372 -9.55 -32.04 -15.28
CA PRO A 372 -8.88 -31.00 -14.51
C PRO A 372 -9.32 -29.58 -14.92
N VAL A 373 -9.55 -28.72 -13.92
CA VAL A 373 -9.86 -27.29 -14.13
C VAL A 373 -8.60 -26.50 -14.47
N LEU A 374 -7.48 -26.82 -13.83
CA LEU A 374 -6.18 -26.20 -14.10
C LEU A 374 -5.15 -27.24 -14.55
N PRO A 375 -4.21 -26.87 -15.45
CA PRO A 375 -3.07 -27.72 -15.77
C PRO A 375 -2.12 -27.84 -14.57
N THR A 376 -1.37 -28.95 -14.51
CA THR A 376 -0.31 -29.14 -13.53
C THR A 376 0.90 -28.27 -13.85
N VAL A 377 1.73 -27.98 -12.85
CA VAL A 377 3.00 -27.25 -13.06
C VAL A 377 3.92 -27.98 -14.06
N ALA A 378 3.93 -29.31 -14.02
CA ALA A 378 4.69 -30.11 -14.99
C ALA A 378 4.17 -29.90 -16.43
N ARG A 379 2.84 -29.89 -16.62
CA ARG A 379 2.26 -29.61 -17.93
C ARG A 379 2.56 -28.19 -18.41
N LEU A 380 2.52 -27.20 -17.51
CA LEU A 380 2.89 -25.83 -17.85
C LEU A 380 4.36 -25.73 -18.29
N ARG A 381 5.27 -26.40 -17.59
CA ARG A 381 6.69 -26.45 -18.00
C ARG A 381 6.86 -27.06 -19.40
N ASP A 382 6.12 -28.12 -19.71
CA ASP A 382 6.20 -28.76 -21.03
C ASP A 382 5.63 -27.88 -22.16
N LEU A 383 4.81 -26.87 -21.83
CA LEU A 383 4.30 -25.86 -22.76
C LEU A 383 5.19 -24.61 -22.86
N ALA A 384 6.21 -24.47 -22.00
CA ALA A 384 7.08 -23.31 -21.97
C ALA A 384 7.90 -23.22 -23.27
N GLY A 385 7.87 -22.06 -23.93
CA GLY A 385 8.71 -21.78 -25.08
C GLY A 385 10.17 -21.51 -24.69
N ASP A 386 11.06 -21.32 -25.68
CA ASP A 386 12.46 -20.99 -25.42
C ASP A 386 12.62 -19.68 -24.62
N GLU A 387 11.75 -18.69 -24.87
CA GLU A 387 11.70 -17.40 -24.15
C GLU A 387 11.19 -17.50 -22.70
N ASP A 388 10.53 -18.61 -22.35
CA ASP A 388 9.99 -18.85 -21.02
C ASP A 388 10.97 -19.59 -20.11
N ARG A 389 12.09 -20.08 -20.67
CA ARG A 389 13.08 -20.86 -19.92
C ARG A 389 13.75 -20.01 -18.84
N THR A 390 13.58 -20.43 -17.59
CA THR A 390 14.19 -19.74 -16.46
C THR A 390 14.51 -20.69 -15.32
N VAL A 391 15.75 -20.63 -14.84
CA VAL A 391 16.23 -21.42 -13.71
C VAL A 391 16.69 -20.45 -12.62
N VAL A 392 16.13 -20.59 -11.42
CA VAL A 392 16.45 -19.73 -10.28
C VAL A 392 16.85 -20.61 -9.09
N CYS A 393 18.08 -20.42 -8.60
CA CYS A 393 18.64 -21.20 -7.49
C CYS A 393 18.56 -22.72 -7.71
N GLY A 394 18.78 -23.17 -8.95
CA GLY A 394 18.71 -24.59 -9.33
C GLY A 394 17.30 -25.15 -9.54
N TRP A 395 16.26 -24.34 -9.38
CA TRP A 395 14.88 -24.73 -9.66
C TRP A 395 14.48 -24.29 -11.06
N ASP A 396 13.99 -25.23 -11.87
CA ASP A 396 13.32 -24.91 -13.14
C ASP A 396 11.98 -24.23 -12.84
N CYS A 397 11.87 -22.97 -13.24
CA CYS A 397 10.72 -22.12 -13.02
C CYS A 397 10.05 -21.74 -14.36
N SER A 398 10.25 -22.54 -15.41
CA SER A 398 9.75 -22.27 -16.75
C SER A 398 8.26 -22.58 -16.88
N PHE A 399 7.48 -21.62 -17.38
CA PHE A 399 6.07 -21.77 -17.73
C PHE A 399 5.62 -20.64 -18.68
N PRO A 400 4.56 -20.83 -19.48
CA PRO A 400 4.04 -19.83 -20.40
C PRO A 400 3.79 -18.47 -19.74
N ARG A 401 4.29 -17.40 -20.36
CA ARG A 401 3.98 -16.04 -19.90
C ARG A 401 2.57 -15.59 -20.27
N ASP A 402 1.99 -16.13 -21.33
CA ASP A 402 0.67 -15.76 -21.84
C ASP A 402 -0.35 -16.90 -21.60
N VAL A 403 -1.49 -16.55 -21.01
CA VAL A 403 -2.61 -17.47 -20.79
C VAL A 403 -3.22 -17.96 -22.10
N ALA A 404 -3.09 -17.19 -23.19
CA ALA A 404 -3.59 -17.57 -24.50
C ALA A 404 -2.93 -18.84 -25.07
N LEU A 405 -1.80 -19.27 -24.51
CA LEU A 405 -1.12 -20.53 -24.85
C LEU A 405 -1.71 -21.75 -24.12
N LEU A 406 -2.66 -21.53 -23.20
CA LEU A 406 -3.34 -22.60 -22.46
C LEU A 406 -4.67 -22.93 -23.13
N GLU A 407 -4.90 -24.22 -23.36
CA GLU A 407 -6.21 -24.71 -23.79
C GLU A 407 -7.23 -24.54 -22.66
N PRO A 408 -8.46 -24.06 -22.94
CA PRO A 408 -9.52 -23.96 -21.94
C PRO A 408 -9.83 -25.31 -21.29
N SER A 409 -10.21 -25.31 -20.01
CA SER A 409 -10.63 -26.54 -19.35
C SER A 409 -11.90 -27.11 -19.99
N THR A 410 -11.93 -28.42 -20.15
CA THR A 410 -13.15 -29.16 -20.52
C THR A 410 -14.04 -29.47 -19.32
N ASN A 411 -13.66 -29.04 -18.11
CA ASN A 411 -14.44 -29.25 -16.90
C ASN A 411 -15.63 -28.28 -16.84
N THR A 412 -16.83 -28.83 -16.66
CA THR A 412 -18.10 -28.09 -16.64
C THR A 412 -18.69 -27.89 -15.24
N GLU A 413 -17.98 -28.29 -14.16
CA GLU A 413 -18.44 -28.08 -12.79
C GLU A 413 -18.55 -26.58 -12.48
N SER A 414 -19.61 -26.14 -11.81
CA SER A 414 -19.70 -24.74 -11.35
C SER A 414 -18.71 -24.45 -10.20
N SER A 415 -18.54 -23.18 -9.82
CA SER A 415 -17.72 -22.84 -8.63
C SER A 415 -18.34 -23.42 -7.37
N CYS A 416 -19.67 -23.46 -7.28
CA CYS A 416 -20.41 -24.11 -6.20
C CYS A 416 -20.17 -25.62 -6.15
N GLU A 417 -20.19 -26.31 -7.30
CA GLU A 417 -19.93 -27.76 -7.36
C GLU A 417 -18.49 -28.07 -6.98
N CYS A 418 -17.53 -27.27 -7.47
CA CYS A 418 -16.13 -27.34 -7.05
C CYS A 418 -15.99 -27.12 -5.53
N TRP A 419 -16.69 -26.13 -4.98
CA TRP A 419 -16.68 -25.86 -3.54
C TRP A 419 -17.23 -27.06 -2.73
N ALA A 420 -18.38 -27.61 -3.12
CA ALA A 420 -19.03 -28.73 -2.44
C ALA A 420 -18.21 -30.03 -2.55
N GLY A 421 -17.61 -30.29 -3.72
CA GLY A 421 -16.75 -31.45 -3.96
C GLY A 421 -15.49 -31.47 -3.10
N GLY A 422 -15.04 -30.32 -2.60
CA GLY A 422 -13.96 -30.22 -1.60
C GLY A 422 -14.39 -30.54 -0.16
N MET A 423 -15.69 -30.50 0.13
CA MET A 423 -16.26 -30.69 1.47
C MET A 423 -16.85 -32.09 1.72
N GLY A 424 -16.79 -32.99 0.73
CA GLY A 424 -17.16 -34.40 0.92
C GLY A 424 -18.66 -34.71 1.01
N GLY A 425 -19.53 -33.90 0.39
CA GLY A 425 -20.96 -34.20 0.33
C GLY A 425 -21.71 -33.46 -0.77
N THR A 426 -22.67 -34.15 -1.41
CA THR A 426 -23.65 -33.56 -2.33
C THR A 426 -24.39 -32.38 -1.66
N PRO A 427 -24.50 -31.20 -2.30
CA PRO A 427 -25.22 -30.08 -1.73
C PRO A 427 -26.72 -30.38 -1.75
N ALA A 428 -27.33 -30.57 -0.57
CA ALA A 428 -28.75 -30.33 -0.44
C ALA A 428 -28.99 -28.81 -0.65
N PRO A 429 -30.07 -28.39 -1.34
CA PRO A 429 -30.38 -26.99 -1.52
C PRO A 429 -30.87 -26.43 -0.18
N ARG A 430 -29.94 -26.08 0.70
CA ARG A 430 -30.23 -25.31 1.90
C ARG A 430 -29.47 -24.02 1.74
N ARG A 431 -30.23 -22.93 1.54
CA ARG A 431 -29.76 -21.58 1.86
C ARG A 431 -29.07 -21.66 3.22
N CYS A 432 -27.77 -21.38 3.29
CA CYS A 432 -27.08 -21.30 4.56
C CYS A 432 -27.69 -20.14 5.38
N PRO A 433 -27.88 -20.32 6.70
CA PRO A 433 -28.51 -19.34 7.58
C PRO A 433 -27.72 -18.04 7.72
#